data_AF-A0A5C0DYY4-F1
#
_entry.id   AF-A0A5C0DYY4-F1
#
_cell.length_a   1.000
_cell.length_b   1.000
_cell.length_c   1.000
_cell.angle_alpha   90.00
_cell.angle_beta   90.00
_cell.angle_gamma   90.00
#
_symmetry.space_group_name_H-M   'P 1'
#
loop_
_entity.id
_entity.type
_entity.pdbx_description
1 polymer ?
#
loop_
_entity_poly.entity_id
_entity_poly.type
_entity_poly.pdbx_seq_one_letter_code
_entity_poly.pdbx_strand_id
1 'polypeptide(L)' 'MTLNNLLEIQGIIHRDSEIMGGVPVFVGTRVPLQTFFDYLEGENGLAEFISDFPYLETQTMKVLENTAKLIIAQERCA' A
#
# COMPACT_ATOMS: atom_id res chain seq x y z
N MET A 1 -0.34 -11.83 -11.49
CA MET A 1 -0.71 -11.51 -10.09
C MET A 1 -0.69 -10.00 -9.94
N THR A 2 -1.74 -9.39 -9.38
CA THR A 2 -1.80 -7.92 -9.17
C THR A 2 -1.22 -7.53 -7.81
N LEU A 3 -0.69 -6.31 -7.66
CA LEU A 3 -0.14 -5.80 -6.39
C LEU A 3 -1.12 -5.96 -5.22
N ASN A 4 -2.38 -5.53 -5.37
CA ASN A 4 -3.38 -5.61 -4.30
C ASN A 4 -3.56 -7.02 -3.73
N ASN A 5 -3.64 -8.03 -4.62
CA ASN A 5 -3.78 -9.42 -4.21
C ASN A 5 -2.56 -9.93 -3.43
N LEU A 6 -1.34 -9.51 -3.79
CA LEU A 6 -0.13 -9.83 -3.04
C LEU A 6 -0.12 -9.19 -1.65
N LEU A 7 -0.54 -7.93 -1.55
CA LEU A 7 -0.62 -7.20 -0.29
C LEU A 7 -1.68 -7.78 0.66
N GLU A 8 -2.81 -8.27 0.12
CA GLU A 8 -3.85 -8.97 0.88
C GLU A 8 -3.35 -10.30 1.44
N ILE A 9 -2.67 -11.13 0.62
CA ILE A 9 -2.10 -12.41 1.06
C ILE A 9 -1.06 -12.23 2.16
N GLN A 10 -0.29 -11.13 2.11
CA GLN A 10 0.71 -10.80 3.13
C GLN A 10 0.12 -10.10 4.37
N GLY A 11 -1.20 -9.89 4.42
CA GLY A 11 -1.88 -9.23 5.54
C GLY A 11 -1.47 -7.78 5.73
N ILE A 12 -1.04 -7.09 4.67
CA ILE A 12 -0.66 -5.68 4.71
C ILE A 12 -1.92 -4.81 4.59
N ILE A 13 -2.80 -5.19 3.67
CA ILE A 13 -4.12 -4.59 3.46
C ILE A 13 -5.20 -5.66 3.60
N HIS A 14 -6.44 -5.23 3.77
CA HIS A 14 -7.62 -6.09 3.69
C HIS A 14 -8.76 -5.36 2.98
N ARG A 15 -9.72 -6.13 2.48
CA ARG A 15 -11.00 -5.64 1.95
C ARG A 15 -12.13 -6.30 2.70
N ASP A 16 -13.03 -5.48 3.22
CA ASP A 16 -14.23 -5.92 3.88
C ASP A 16 -15.37 -5.00 3.42
N SER A 17 -16.48 -5.56 2.94
CA SER A 17 -17.63 -4.77 2.50
C SER A 17 -18.22 -3.90 3.61
N GLU A 18 -18.05 -4.29 4.88
CA GLU A 18 -18.49 -3.53 6.05
C GLU A 18 -17.52 -2.38 6.39
N ILE A 19 -16.31 -2.37 5.81
CA ILE A 19 -15.28 -1.36 6.04
C ILE A 19 -15.08 -0.53 4.77
N MET A 20 -15.48 0.74 4.81
CA MET A 20 -15.34 1.68 3.69
C MET A 20 -15.90 1.15 2.36
N GLY A 21 -16.94 0.31 2.40
CA GLY A 21 -17.58 -0.24 1.20
C GLY A 21 -16.70 -1.20 0.40
N GLY A 22 -15.73 -1.87 1.03
CA GLY A 22 -14.85 -2.84 0.37
C GLY A 22 -13.61 -2.24 -0.29
N VAL A 23 -13.32 -0.95 -0.04
CA VAL A 23 -12.06 -0.34 -0.45
C VAL A 23 -10.90 -1.00 0.30
N PRO A 24 -9.80 -1.38 -0.38
CA PRO A 24 -8.62 -1.90 0.30
C PRO A 24 -8.02 -0.88 1.27
N VAL A 25 -7.90 -1.29 2.52
CA VAL A 25 -7.40 -0.47 3.65
C VAL A 25 -6.26 -1.19 4.36
N PHE A 26 -5.31 -0.44 4.92
CA PHE A 26 -4.25 -1.02 5.73
C PHE A 26 -4.83 -1.75 6.94
N VAL A 27 -4.38 -2.99 7.17
CA VAL A 27 -4.84 -3.81 8.30
C VAL A 27 -4.65 -3.06 9.61
N GLY A 28 -5.68 -3.08 10.47
CA GLY A 28 -5.68 -2.37 11.74
C GLY A 28 -6.03 -0.88 11.64
N THR A 29 -6.38 -0.38 10.45
CA THR A 29 -6.70 1.04 10.22
C THR A 29 -7.94 1.20 9.34
N ARG A 30 -8.40 2.46 9.21
CA ARG A 30 -9.35 2.88 8.17
C ARG A 30 -8.68 3.76 7.12
N VAL A 31 -7.36 3.63 6.95
CA VAL A 31 -6.61 4.38 5.93
C VAL A 31 -6.61 3.57 4.64
N PRO A 32 -7.23 4.08 3.55
CA PRO A 32 -7.21 3.42 2.26
C PRO A 32 -5.80 3.27 1.71
N LEU A 33 -5.55 2.19 0.98
CA LEU A 33 -4.33 2.06 0.19
C LEU A 33 -4.23 3.19 -0.87
N GLN A 34 -5.36 3.65 -1.40
CA GLN A 34 -5.40 4.76 -2.35
C GLN A 34 -4.81 6.04 -1.77
N THR A 35 -5.12 6.36 -0.50
CA THR A 35 -4.58 7.54 0.18
C THR A 35 -3.06 7.51 0.22
N PHE A 36 -2.43 6.35 0.41
CA PHE A 36 -0.98 6.24 0.33
C PHE A 36 -0.45 6.63 -1.05
N PHE A 37 -1.08 6.16 -2.13
CA PHE A 37 -0.68 6.55 -3.49
C PHE A 37 -0.91 8.04 -3.77
N ASP A 38 -2.03 8.60 -3.30
CA ASP A 38 -2.33 10.03 -3.46
C ASP A 38 -1.24 10.90 -2.80
N TYR A 39 -0.72 10.50 -1.62
CA TYR A 39 0.41 11.18 -1.00
C TYR A 39 1.69 11.05 -1.82
N LEU A 40 1.98 9.88 -2.40
CA LEU A 40 3.16 9.67 -3.25
C LEU A 40 3.15 10.53 -4.52
N GLU A 41 1.97 10.89 -5.02
CA GLU A 41 1.81 11.81 -6.15
C GLU A 41 2.00 13.29 -5.76
N GLY A 42 1.93 13.62 -4.47
CA GLY A 42 2.17 14.95 -3.92
C GLY A 42 3.65 15.34 -3.82
N GLU A 43 3.91 16.62 -3.56
CA GLU A 43 5.28 17.17 -3.52
C GLU A 43 6.15 16.56 -2.42
N ASN A 44 5.58 16.33 -1.24
CA ASN A 44 6.32 15.78 -0.09
C ASN A 44 6.27 14.25 0.00
N GLY A 45 5.41 13.61 -0.81
CA GLY A 45 5.47 12.17 -1.05
C GLY A 45 5.32 11.31 0.21
N LEU A 46 6.21 10.31 0.28
CA LEU A 46 6.30 9.37 1.39
C LEU A 46 6.58 10.06 2.73
N ALA A 47 7.39 11.13 2.75
CA ALA A 47 7.78 11.77 4.00
C ALA A 47 6.59 12.39 4.72
N GLU A 48 5.68 13.03 3.97
CA GLU A 48 4.43 13.57 4.51
C GLU A 48 3.50 12.46 4.98
N PHE A 49 3.35 11.38 4.20
CA PHE A 49 2.52 10.24 4.59
C PHE A 49 2.98 9.62 5.92
N ILE A 50 4.29 9.43 6.10
CA ILE A 50 4.85 8.87 7.34
C ILE A 50 4.72 9.84 8.51
N SER A 51 4.80 11.16 8.27
CA SER A 51 4.54 12.18 9.29
C SER A 51 3.09 12.12 9.80
N ASP A 52 2.12 11.96 8.89
CA ASP A 52 0.69 11.91 9.24
C ASP A 52 0.26 10.55 9.81
N PHE A 53 0.88 9.47 9.34
CA PHE A 53 0.55 8.09 9.71
C PHE A 53 1.81 7.32 10.17
N PRO A 54 2.46 7.72 11.28
CA PRO A 54 3.71 7.11 11.71
C PRO A 54 3.58 5.60 12.02
N TYR A 55 2.39 5.17 12.46
CA TYR A 55 2.09 3.76 12.72
C TYR A 55 1.99 2.90 11.45
N LEU A 56 1.92 3.50 10.26
CA LEU A 56 1.89 2.80 8.97
C LEU A 56 3.27 2.63 8.33
N GLU A 57 4.36 3.09 8.95
CA GLU A 57 5.71 3.05 8.37
C GLU A 57 6.10 1.63 7.92
N THR A 58 5.95 0.64 8.80
CA THR A 58 6.31 -0.75 8.47
C THR A 58 5.45 -1.32 7.35
N GLN A 59 4.14 -1.05 7.34
CA GLN A 59 3.25 -1.55 6.29
C GLN A 59 3.56 -0.89 4.94
N THR A 60 3.84 0.40 4.96
CA THR A 60 4.17 1.21 3.78
C THR A 60 5.46 0.77 3.13
N MET A 61 6.50 0.51 3.94
CA MET A 61 7.75 -0.05 3.44
C MET A 61 7.52 -1.40 2.74
N LYS A 62 6.68 -2.27 3.29
CA LYS A 62 6.32 -3.53 2.62
C LYS A 62 5.56 -3.31 1.31
N VAL A 63 4.69 -2.31 1.22
CA VAL A 63 4.04 -1.95 -0.06
C VAL A 63 5.10 -1.59 -1.10
N LEU A 64 6.01 -0.68 -0.76
CA LEU A 64 7.09 -0.25 -1.66
C LEU A 64 8.00 -1.41 -2.08
N GLU A 65 8.40 -2.27 -1.14
CA GLU A 65 9.22 -3.45 -1.45
C GLU A 65 8.52 -4.41 -2.42
N ASN A 66 7.24 -4.69 -2.22
CA ASN A 66 6.49 -5.58 -3.10
C ASN A 66 6.29 -4.95 -4.48
N THR A 67 6.01 -3.66 -4.54
CA THR A 67 5.94 -2.91 -5.81
C THR A 67 7.27 -2.98 -6.56
N ALA A 68 8.40 -2.73 -5.88
CA ALA A 68 9.73 -2.83 -6.47
C ALA A 68 10.03 -4.25 -6.97
N LYS A 69 9.72 -5.28 -6.18
CA LYS A 69 9.89 -6.70 -6.58
C LYS A 69 9.09 -7.04 -7.84
N LEU A 70 7.86 -6.54 -7.96
CA LEU A 70 7.02 -6.76 -9.14
C LEU A 70 7.61 -6.08 -10.38
N ILE A 71 8.05 -4.82 -10.27
CA ILE A 71 8.66 -4.08 -11.39
C ILE A 71 9.97 -4.75 -11.81
N ILE A 72 10.85 -5.10 -10.86
CA ILE A 72 12.12 -5.79 -11.16
C ILE A 72 11.87 -7.14 -11.84
N ALA A 73 10.85 -7.89 -11.41
CA ALA A 73 10.49 -9.15 -12.05
C ALA A 73 9.99 -8.95 -13.49
N GLN A 74 9.22 -7.88 -13.75
CA GLN A 74 8.77 -7.52 -15.10
C GLN A 74 9.95 -7.19 -16.02
N GLU A 75 10.88 -6.34 -15.58
CA GLU A 75 12.06 -5.96 -16.35
C GLU A 75 12.99 -7.15 -16.67
N ARG A 76 13.05 -8.16 -15.80
CA ARG A 76 13.86 -9.38 -16.02
C ARG A 76 13.21 -10.39 -16.96
N CYS A 77 11.91 -10.30 -17.16
CA CYS A 77 11.15 -11.16 -18.07
C CYS A 77 10.98 -10.53 -19.46
N ALA A 78 11.41 -9.28 -19.64
CA ALA A 78 11.52 -8.59 -20.93
C ALA A 78 12.83 -8.94 -21.62
#